data_AF-A0A2U9PEN7-F1
#
_entry.id   AF-A0A2U9PEN7-F1
#
_cell.length_a   1.000
_cell.length_b   1.000
_cell.length_c   1.000
_cell.angle_alpha   90.00
_cell.angle_beta   90.00
_cell.angle_gamma   90.00
#
_symmetry.space_group_name_H-M   'P 1'
#
loop_
_entity.id
_entity.type
_entity.pdbx_description
1 polymer ?
#
loop_
_entity_poly.entity_id
_entity_poly.type
_entity_poly.pdbx_seq_one_letter_code
_entity_poly.pdbx_strand_id
1 'polypeptide(L)'
;MLDSEQAAGLAQRFLEEEAGPGDVPLALVEGARAQVGNVYYFDCQSVSYLRSGDLRDMAIGVGCVAVDGETGTCRILGAVESAALNLF
;
A
#
# COMPACT_ATOMS: atom_id res chain seq x y z
N MET A 1 7.98 -18.08 5.08
CA MET A 1 7.51 -16.83 5.69
C MET A 1 8.36 -15.71 5.16
N LEU A 2 7.69 -14.70 4.63
CA LEU A 2 8.32 -13.47 4.15
C LEU A 2 8.77 -12.62 5.35
N ASP A 3 9.91 -11.96 5.20
CA ASP A 3 10.26 -10.83 6.05
C ASP A 3 9.60 -9.53 5.54
N SER A 4 9.74 -8.44 6.30
CA SER A 4 9.11 -7.17 5.97
C SER A 4 9.67 -6.52 4.70
N GLU A 5 10.93 -6.74 4.34
CA GLU A 5 11.51 -6.17 3.10
C GLU A 5 11.02 -6.92 1.87
N GLN A 6 10.94 -8.24 1.96
CA GLN A 6 10.35 -9.09 0.93
C GLN A 6 8.87 -8.74 0.71
N ALA A 7 8.11 -8.55 1.78
CA ALA A 7 6.71 -8.13 1.70
C ALA A 7 6.56 -6.73 1.09
N ALA A 8 7.43 -5.77 1.44
CA ALA A 8 7.43 -4.44 0.84
C ALA A 8 7.74 -4.49 -0.67
N GLY A 9 8.70 -5.34 -1.07
CA GLY A 9 9.02 -5.54 -2.49
C GLY A 9 7.86 -6.11 -3.30
N LEU A 10 7.07 -7.03 -2.72
CA LEU A 10 5.86 -7.55 -3.36
C LEU A 10 4.77 -6.49 -3.46
N ALA A 11 4.52 -5.74 -2.37
CA ALA A 11 3.53 -4.68 -2.36
C ALA A 11 3.84 -3.57 -3.39
N GLN A 12 5.11 -3.18 -3.53
CA GLN A 12 5.53 -2.18 -4.52
C GLN A 12 5.29 -2.66 -5.96
N ARG A 13 5.67 -3.91 -6.28
CA ARG A 13 5.41 -4.48 -7.62
C ARG A 13 3.92 -4.58 -7.92
N PHE A 14 3.13 -4.99 -6.94
CA PHE A 14 1.68 -5.07 -7.08
C PHE A 14 1.05 -3.70 -7.41
N LEU A 15 1.51 -2.61 -6.78
CA LEU A 15 1.05 -1.26 -7.13
C LEU A 15 1.46 -0.82 -8.53
N GLU A 16 2.65 -1.22 -8.99
CA GLU A 16 3.12 -0.94 -10.35
C GLU A 16 2.31 -1.72 -11.42
N GLU A 17 1.86 -2.92 -11.09
CA GLU A 17 1.07 -3.79 -11.97
C GLU A 17 -0.43 -3.41 -12.00
N GLU A 18 -1.01 -3.00 -10.88
CA GLU A 18 -2.42 -2.59 -10.77
C GLU A 18 -2.69 -1.17 -11.30
N ALA A 19 -1.66 -0.32 -11.41
CA ALA A 19 -1.79 1.00 -12.02
C ALA A 19 -2.02 0.85 -13.54
N GLY A 20 -3.29 0.71 -13.93
CA GLY A 20 -3.68 0.64 -15.33
C GLY A 20 -3.35 1.94 -16.09
N PRO A 21 -3.37 1.92 -17.43
CA PRO A 21 -3.16 3.12 -18.24
C PRO A 21 -4.26 4.16 -17.94
N GLY A 22 -3.92 5.18 -17.14
CA GLY A 22 -4.83 6.25 -16.74
C GLY A 22 -5.04 6.38 -15.22
N ASP A 23 -4.58 5.40 -14.43
CA ASP A 23 -4.62 5.47 -12.98
C ASP A 23 -3.48 6.33 -12.41
N VAL A 24 -3.72 6.91 -11.24
CA VAL A 24 -2.71 7.69 -10.51
C VAL A 24 -1.61 6.73 -10.04
N PRO A 25 -0.34 6.91 -10.44
CA PRO A 25 0.73 6.04 -9.97
C PRO A 25 0.88 6.10 -8.45
N LEU A 26 0.84 4.94 -7.80
CA LEU A 26 0.97 4.81 -6.35
C LEU A 26 2.35 4.25 -6.00
N ALA A 27 2.86 4.63 -4.83
CA ALA A 27 4.03 4.03 -4.22
C ALA A 27 3.81 3.86 -2.72
N LEU A 28 4.57 2.97 -2.11
CA LEU A 28 4.53 2.79 -0.66
C LEU A 28 5.01 4.05 0.06
N VAL A 29 4.33 4.40 1.15
CA VAL A 29 4.76 5.48 2.05
C VAL A 29 5.90 4.95 2.92
N GLU A 30 7.04 5.62 2.89
CA GLU A 30 8.22 5.19 3.64
C GLU A 30 7.94 5.18 5.15
N GLY A 31 8.25 4.05 5.81
CA GLY A 31 8.07 3.88 7.26
C GLY A 31 6.64 3.63 7.71
N ALA A 32 5.63 3.86 6.87
CA ALA A 32 4.22 3.61 7.20
C ALA A 32 3.83 2.16 6.88
N ARG A 33 4.12 1.28 7.83
CA ARG A 33 3.84 -0.16 7.74
C ARG A 33 3.37 -0.72 9.08
N ALA A 34 2.57 -1.76 9.02
CA ALA A 34 2.14 -2.53 10.18
C ALA A 34 2.20 -4.03 9.88
N GLN A 35 2.26 -4.84 10.94
CA GLN A 35 2.11 -6.30 10.84
C GLN A 35 1.08 -6.74 11.86
N VAL A 36 0.06 -7.48 11.41
CA VAL A 36 -0.94 -8.08 12.28
C VAL A 36 -0.96 -9.59 12.00
N GLY A 37 -0.51 -10.37 12.98
CA GLY A 37 -0.28 -11.79 12.79
C GLY A 37 0.71 -12.04 11.65
N ASN A 38 0.24 -12.76 10.62
CA ASN A 38 1.06 -13.10 9.46
C ASN A 38 0.78 -12.20 8.23
N VAL A 39 0.08 -11.08 8.39
CA VAL A 39 -0.22 -10.15 7.29
C VAL A 39 0.55 -8.86 7.51
N TYR A 40 1.24 -8.42 6.45
CA TYR A 40 1.90 -7.11 6.39
C TYR A 40 0.98 -6.10 5.71
N TYR A 41 0.93 -4.89 6.25
CA TYR A 41 0.15 -3.79 5.72
C TYR A 41 1.08 -2.63 5.42
N PHE A 42 0.93 -2.04 4.24
CA PHE A 42 1.71 -0.90 3.80
C PHE A 42 0.78 0.21 3.36
N ASP A 43 0.99 1.41 3.88
CA ASP A 43 0.30 2.57 3.35
C ASP A 43 0.87 2.91 1.96
N CYS A 44 0.04 3.47 1.10
CA CYS A 44 0.44 3.86 -0.24
C CYS A 44 -0.22 5.15 -0.68
N GLN A 45 0.46 5.88 -1.55
CA GLN A 45 0.05 7.21 -1.92
C GLN A 45 0.56 7.57 -3.31
N SER A 46 -0.08 8.56 -3.93
CA SER A 46 0.31 9.14 -5.21
C SER A 46 1.79 9.51 -5.21
N VAL A 47 2.52 9.04 -6.22
CA VAL A 47 3.95 9.37 -6.42
C VAL A 47 4.14 10.88 -6.53
N SER A 48 3.20 11.59 -7.15
CA SER A 48 3.23 13.05 -7.26
C SER A 48 3.11 13.70 -5.88
N TYR A 49 2.15 13.25 -5.06
CA TYR A 49 1.98 13.75 -3.69
C TYR A 49 3.22 13.48 -2.82
N LEU A 50 3.78 12.28 -2.88
CA LEU A 50 4.96 11.94 -2.08
C LEU A 50 6.18 12.80 -2.44
N ARG A 51 6.26 13.30 -3.68
CA ARG A 51 7.33 14.20 -4.12
C ARG A 51 7.05 15.67 -3.79
N SER A 52 5.81 16.12 -3.97
CA SER A 52 5.45 17.54 -3.90
C SER A 52 4.93 17.97 -2.54
N GLY A 53 4.28 17.07 -1.80
CA GLY A 53 3.46 17.36 -0.62
C GLY A 53 2.18 18.16 -0.93
N ASP A 54 1.85 18.37 -2.21
CA ASP A 54 0.70 19.16 -2.62
C ASP A 54 -0.58 18.34 -2.48
N LEU A 55 -1.49 18.78 -1.62
CA LEU A 55 -2.77 18.10 -1.36
C LEU A 55 -3.60 17.87 -2.63
N ARG A 56 -3.40 18.64 -3.70
CA ARG A 56 -4.06 18.44 -5.00
C ARG A 56 -3.62 17.16 -5.71
N ASP A 57 -2.42 16.67 -5.40
CA ASP A 57 -1.85 15.45 -5.96
C ASP A 57 -2.18 14.20 -5.13
N MET A 58 -2.85 14.37 -3.98
CA MET A 58 -3.17 13.29 -3.05
C MET A 58 -4.16 12.31 -3.67
N ALA A 59 -3.84 11.02 -3.65
CA ALA A 59 -4.77 9.96 -3.95
C ALA A 59 -5.75 9.80 -2.76
N ILE A 60 -7.04 9.95 -3.07
CA ILE A 60 -8.12 9.90 -2.09
C ILE A 60 -8.84 8.55 -2.22
N GLY A 61 -9.17 7.93 -1.09
CA GLY A 61 -9.94 6.68 -1.05
C GLY A 61 -9.12 5.41 -1.31
N VAL A 62 -7.80 5.55 -1.45
CA VAL A 62 -6.86 4.43 -1.50
C VAL A 62 -6.64 3.92 -0.08
N GLY A 63 -6.79 2.61 0.14
CA GLY A 63 -6.45 1.97 1.42
C GLY A 63 -5.10 1.25 1.36
N CYS A 64 -4.70 0.61 2.46
CA CYS A 64 -3.40 -0.03 2.55
C CYS A 64 -3.29 -1.24 1.62
N VAL A 65 -2.07 -1.53 1.18
CA VAL A 65 -1.74 -2.82 0.55
C VAL A 65 -1.53 -3.86 1.63
N ALA A 66 -2.29 -4.95 1.58
CA ALA A 66 -2.10 -6.11 2.44
C ALA A 66 -1.31 -7.19 1.69
N VAL A 67 -0.30 -7.75 2.35
CA VAL A 67 0.53 -8.85 1.86
C VAL A 67 0.46 -10.01 2.84
N ASP A 68 0.00 -11.16 2.36
CA ASP A 68 0.03 -12.40 3.13
C ASP A 68 1.48 -12.89 3.29
N GLY A 69 1.96 -13.00 4.53
CA GLY A 69 3.35 -13.35 4.85
C GLY A 69 3.73 -14.81 4.59
N GLU A 70 2.75 -15.69 4.32
CA GLU A 70 2.99 -17.09 3.96
C GLU A 70 3.01 -17.28 2.44
N THR A 71 2.04 -16.71 1.75
CA THR A 71 1.80 -16.93 0.31
C THR A 71 2.34 -15.81 -0.58
N GLY A 72 2.54 -14.60 -0.05
CA GLY A 72 2.91 -13.41 -0.81
C GLY A 72 1.76 -12.78 -1.60
N THR A 73 0.52 -13.24 -1.39
CA THR A 73 -0.66 -12.69 -2.07
C THR A 73 -0.87 -11.23 -1.66
N CYS A 74 -1.02 -10.35 -2.64
CA CYS A 74 -1.22 -8.92 -2.45
C CYS A 74 -2.67 -8.52 -2.76
N ARG A 75 -3.21 -7.55 -2.00
CA ARG A 75 -4.46 -6.86 -2.36
C ARG A 75 -4.51 -5.45 -1.79
N ILE A 76 -5.20 -4.54 -2.47
CA ILE A 76 -5.56 -3.23 -1.90
C ILE A 76 -6.78 -3.42 -1.00
N LEU A 77 -6.69 -2.92 0.23
CA LEU A 77 -7.83 -2.82 1.13
C LEU A 77 -8.68 -1.59 0.78
N GLY A 78 -9.99 -1.69 0.93
CA GLY A 78 -10.83 -0.50 0.91
C GLY A 78 -10.53 0.42 2.10
N ALA A 79 -10.83 1.72 1.97
CA ALA A 79 -10.64 2.69 3.06
C ALA A 79 -11.40 2.30 4.35
N VAL A 80 -12.62 1.77 4.22
CA VAL A 80 -13.43 1.31 5.37
C VAL A 80 -12.82 0.08 6.05
N GLU A 81 -12.33 -0.88 5.26
CA GLU A 81 -11.67 -2.08 5.78
C GLU A 81 -10.38 -1.70 6.51
N SER A 82 -9.60 -0.79 5.94
CA SER A 82 -8.35 -0.30 6.54
C SER A 82 -8.61 0.44 7.87
N ALA A 83 -9.67 1.25 7.93
CA ALA A 83 -10.07 1.94 9.16
C ALA A 83 -10.53 0.98 10.26
N ALA A 84 -11.26 -0.08 9.90
CA ALA A 84 -11.69 -1.11 10.86
C ALA A 84 -10.51 -1.86 11.51
N LEU A 85 -9.36 -1.89 10.84
CA LEU A 85 -8.13 -2.51 11.31
C LEU A 85 -7.18 -1.53 12.04
N ASN A 86 -7.58 -0.26 12.22
CA ASN A 86 -6.75 0.81 12.79
C ASN A 86 -5.39 0.94 12.11
N LEU A 87 -5.38 0.94 10.77
CA LEU A 87 -4.17 1.07 9.96
C LEU A 87 -3.78 2.52 9.62
N PHE A 88 -4.60 3.50 10.05
CA PHE A 88 -4.37 4.93 9.91
C PHE A 88 -4.35 5.63 11.28
#